data_AF-A0A7T8KK57-F1
#
_entry.id   AF-A0A7T8KK57-F1
#
_cell.length_a   1.000
_cell.length_b   1.000
_cell.length_c   1.000
_cell.angle_alpha   90.00
_cell.angle_beta   90.00
_cell.angle_gamma   90.00
#
_symmetry.space_group_name_H-M   'P 1'
#
loop_
_entity.id
_entity.type
_entity.pdbx_description
1 polymer ?
#
loop_
_entity_poly.entity_id
_entity_poly.type
_entity_poly.pdbx_seq_one_letter_code
_entity_poly.pdbx_strand_id
1 'polypeptide(L)'
;MKSSGKFVWSCKNYDGDVQSDIVAQGYGSLGLMTSILMCSDGKTVESEAAHGTVTRHYRQHQKGHKTSTNPIASIFAWTRGLAHRAKLDNNPDLAKYCTALEAACTDSVDNGHITKDLAGCIHGISNVKEGMFLHTEDFMSAVEEDFKKKMSSL
;
A
#
# COMPACT_ATOMS: atom_id res chain seq x y z
N MET A 1 -1.31 -22.43 0.31
CA MET A 1 -1.88 -22.60 1.66
C MET A 1 -3.29 -23.18 1.56
N LYS A 2 -3.76 -23.96 2.54
CA LYS A 2 -5.13 -24.54 2.54
C LYS A 2 -6.16 -23.72 3.32
N SER A 3 -5.70 -22.77 4.15
CA SER A 3 -6.58 -21.89 4.95
C SER A 3 -7.24 -20.81 4.08
N SER A 4 -8.41 -20.34 4.50
CA SER A 4 -9.13 -19.18 3.93
C SER A 4 -8.71 -17.84 4.55
N GLY A 5 -7.65 -17.81 5.37
CA GLY A 5 -7.13 -16.60 6.02
C GLY A 5 -7.93 -16.20 7.27
N LYS A 6 -7.89 -14.90 7.63
CA LYS A 6 -8.63 -14.29 8.75
C LYS A 6 -8.25 -14.79 10.16
N PHE A 7 -6.95 -14.95 10.41
CA PHE A 7 -6.41 -15.24 11.74
C PHE A 7 -5.15 -14.42 11.97
N VAL A 8 -4.77 -14.25 13.24
CA VAL A 8 -3.48 -13.68 13.63
C VAL A 8 -2.46 -14.81 13.76
N TRP A 9 -1.30 -14.66 13.12
CA TRP A 9 -0.20 -15.60 13.24
C TRP A 9 0.94 -14.95 14.03
N SER A 10 1.17 -15.44 15.26
CA SER A 10 2.30 -15.02 16.07
C SER A 10 3.57 -15.72 15.59
N CYS A 11 4.48 -14.95 15.00
CA CYS A 11 5.77 -15.43 14.52
C CYS A 11 6.91 -14.92 15.43
N LYS A 12 8.00 -15.69 15.53
CA LYS A 12 9.27 -15.14 16.02
C LYS A 12 9.80 -14.15 14.97
N ASN A 13 10.76 -13.30 15.35
CA ASN A 13 11.29 -12.25 14.48
C ASN A 13 11.66 -12.74 13.07
N TYR A 14 12.56 -13.73 12.97
CA TYR A 14 12.98 -14.28 11.67
C TYR A 14 11.85 -14.97 10.90
N ASP A 15 10.98 -15.70 11.59
CA ASP A 15 9.82 -16.34 10.95
C ASP A 15 8.85 -15.27 10.42
N GLY A 16 8.70 -14.16 11.13
CA GLY A 16 7.88 -13.02 10.73
C GLY A 16 8.39 -12.40 9.44
N ASP A 17 9.68 -12.04 9.42
CA ASP A 17 10.37 -11.44 8.27
C ASP A 17 10.24 -12.27 6.99
N VAL A 18 10.56 -13.57 7.05
CA VAL A 18 10.51 -14.44 5.88
C VAL A 18 9.07 -14.75 5.45
N GLN A 19 8.17 -15.02 6.42
CA GLN A 19 6.81 -15.44 6.08
C GLN A 19 5.92 -14.27 5.67
N SER A 20 6.15 -13.05 6.17
CA SER A 20 5.39 -11.87 5.73
C SER A 20 5.53 -11.64 4.24
N ASP A 21 6.75 -11.76 3.70
CA ASP A 21 7.00 -11.58 2.27
C ASP A 21 6.29 -12.65 1.43
N ILE A 22 6.31 -13.90 1.90
CA ILE A 22 5.60 -15.01 1.25
C ILE A 22 4.09 -14.74 1.22
N VAL A 23 3.53 -14.27 2.35
CA VAL A 23 2.10 -13.94 2.44
C VAL A 23 1.77 -12.76 1.54
N ALA A 24 2.51 -11.65 1.61
CA ALA A 24 2.27 -10.46 0.81
C ALA A 24 2.34 -10.75 -0.70
N GLN A 25 3.35 -11.51 -1.15
CA GLN A 25 3.46 -11.94 -2.53
C GLN A 25 2.32 -12.88 -2.94
N GLY A 26 1.84 -13.73 -2.02
CA GLY A 26 0.68 -14.59 -2.23
C GLY A 26 -0.66 -13.85 -2.34
N TYR A 27 -0.75 -12.64 -1.77
CA TYR A 27 -1.90 -11.73 -1.89
C TYR A 27 -1.74 -10.71 -3.04
N GLY A 28 -0.70 -10.84 -3.87
CA GLY A 28 -0.50 -10.05 -5.09
C GLY A 28 0.88 -9.44 -5.15
N SER A 29 1.12 -8.39 -4.35
CA SER A 29 2.37 -7.61 -4.38
C SER A 29 2.79 -7.20 -2.98
N LEU A 30 4.10 -7.12 -2.75
CA LEU A 30 4.67 -6.51 -1.54
C LEU A 30 4.19 -5.06 -1.33
N GLY A 31 3.83 -4.35 -2.40
CA GLY A 31 3.26 -3.00 -2.36
C GLY A 31 1.86 -2.92 -1.75
N LEU A 32 1.23 -4.07 -1.44
CA LEU A 32 -0.10 -4.15 -0.84
C LEU A 32 -0.07 -4.53 0.65
N MET A 33 1.12 -4.64 1.26
CA MET A 33 1.27 -4.98 2.67
C MET A 33 1.60 -3.75 3.53
N THR A 34 0.95 -3.65 4.69
CA THR A 34 1.26 -2.67 5.74
C THR A 34 2.11 -3.30 6.85
N SER A 35 3.06 -2.56 7.41
CA SER A 35 3.79 -2.95 8.64
C SER A 35 3.49 -1.94 9.74
N ILE A 36 3.12 -2.42 10.92
CA ILE A 36 2.81 -1.59 12.09
C ILE A 36 3.43 -2.26 13.32
N LEU A 37 4.35 -1.56 13.98
CA LEU A 37 4.86 -1.91 15.29
C LEU A 37 3.96 -1.28 16.35
N MET A 38 3.36 -2.11 17.22
CA MET A 38 2.60 -1.65 18.39
C MET A 38 3.34 -2.01 19.67
N CYS A 39 3.65 -1.01 20.49
CA CYS A 39 4.26 -1.23 21.80
C CYS A 39 3.27 -1.87 22.79
N SER A 40 3.80 -2.55 23.81
CA SER A 40 2.99 -3.20 24.85
C SER A 40 2.18 -2.24 25.72
N ASP A 41 2.45 -0.93 25.65
CA ASP A 41 1.66 0.11 26.33
C ASP A 41 0.28 0.32 25.67
N GLY A 42 0.05 -0.24 24.48
CA GLY A 42 -1.18 -0.07 23.71
C GLY A 42 -1.38 1.36 23.19
N LYS A 43 -0.35 2.21 23.25
CA LYS A 43 -0.42 3.65 22.95
C LYS A 43 0.62 4.08 21.93
N THR A 44 1.82 3.50 21.94
CA THR A 44 2.89 3.90 21.03
C THR A 44 2.89 2.98 19.81
N VAL A 45 2.90 3.59 18.62
CA VAL A 45 2.97 2.86 17.34
C VAL A 45 4.00 3.48 16.41
N GLU A 46 4.59 2.64 15.59
CA GLU A 46 5.38 3.01 14.42
C GLU A 46 4.77 2.29 13.20
N SER A 47 4.70 2.98 12.07
CA SER A 47 4.01 2.50 10.86
C SER A 47 4.87 2.77 9.63
N GLU A 48 5.16 1.72 8.87
CA GLU A 48 6.05 1.74 7.72
C GLU A 48 5.47 0.95 6.53
N ALA A 49 6.07 1.14 5.37
CA ALA A 49 5.86 0.24 4.25
C ALA A 49 6.68 -1.03 4.46
N ALA A 50 6.07 -2.21 4.29
CA ALA A 50 6.75 -3.48 4.53
C ALA A 50 7.88 -3.79 3.52
N HIS A 51 7.94 -3.06 2.40
CA HIS A 51 8.97 -3.25 1.37
C HIS A 51 10.18 -2.35 1.58
N GLY A 52 11.34 -2.77 1.07
CA GLY A 52 12.56 -1.94 1.04
C GLY A 52 12.49 -0.75 0.07
N THR A 53 13.64 -0.12 -0.18
CA THR A 53 13.77 1.15 -0.94
C THR A 53 13.61 1.03 -2.47
N VAL A 54 13.23 -0.15 -2.98
CA VAL A 54 13.01 -0.41 -4.42
C VAL A 54 14.17 0.09 -5.30
N THR A 55 15.41 -0.23 -4.90
CA THR A 55 16.65 0.33 -5.50
C THR A 55 16.71 0.17 -7.02
N ARG A 56 16.16 -0.93 -7.57
CA ARG A 56 16.10 -1.15 -9.02
C ARG A 56 15.35 -0.03 -9.75
N HIS A 57 14.22 0.42 -9.21
CA HIS A 57 13.44 1.52 -9.80
C HIS A 57 14.15 2.85 -9.59
N TYR A 58 14.76 3.05 -8.41
CA TYR A 58 15.55 4.26 -8.15
C TYR A 58 16.69 4.45 -9.17
N ARG A 59 17.39 3.38 -9.58
CA ARG A 59 18.42 3.47 -10.64
C ARG A 59 17.87 3.85 -12.01
N GLN A 60 16.62 3.51 -12.33
CA GLN A 60 15.96 3.95 -13.57
C GLN A 60 15.57 5.42 -13.47
N HIS A 61 15.01 5.84 -12.34
CA HIS A 61 14.70 7.23 -12.04
C HIS A 61 15.94 8.14 -12.16
N GLN A 62 17.08 7.73 -11.61
CA GLN A 62 18.34 8.49 -11.73
C GLN A 62 18.81 8.70 -13.17
N LYS A 63 18.40 7.83 -14.10
CA LYS A 63 18.69 7.95 -15.53
C LYS A 63 17.64 8.78 -16.29
N GLY A 64 16.64 9.32 -15.60
CA GLY A 64 15.52 10.05 -16.20
C GLY A 64 14.47 9.14 -16.84
N HIS A 65 14.51 7.84 -16.60
CA HIS A 65 13.50 6.92 -17.12
C HIS A 65 12.25 6.93 -16.25
N LYS A 66 11.08 6.79 -16.88
CA LYS A 66 9.81 6.62 -16.16
C LYS A 66 9.81 5.32 -15.35
N THR A 67 9.18 5.35 -14.18
CA THR A 67 9.05 4.18 -13.28
C THR A 67 7.59 3.95 -12.92
N SER A 68 7.26 2.73 -12.54
CA SER A 68 5.94 2.35 -12.02
C SER A 68 6.17 1.59 -10.73
N THR A 69 6.43 2.35 -9.66
CA THR A 69 6.56 1.84 -8.30
C THR A 69 5.21 2.01 -7.62
N ASN A 70 4.70 0.95 -7.00
CA ASN A 70 3.45 1.00 -6.25
C ASN A 70 3.60 1.85 -4.97
N PRO A 71 2.86 2.97 -4.82
CA PRO A 71 2.97 3.82 -3.63
C PRO A 71 1.99 3.43 -2.51
N ILE A 72 1.09 2.44 -2.71
CA ILE A 72 -0.02 2.14 -1.80
C ILE A 72 0.48 1.84 -0.38
N ALA A 73 1.45 0.94 -0.21
CA ALA A 73 2.01 0.64 1.12
C ALA A 73 2.60 1.88 1.81
N SER A 74 3.21 2.80 1.06
CA SER A 74 3.76 4.05 1.61
C SER A 74 2.65 5.03 2.00
N ILE A 75 1.57 5.11 1.22
CA ILE A 75 0.37 5.88 1.58
C ILE A 75 -0.28 5.30 2.83
N PHE A 76 -0.40 3.97 2.92
CA PHE A 76 -0.98 3.30 4.06
C PHE A 76 -0.12 3.45 5.33
N ALA A 77 1.20 3.54 5.22
CA ALA A 77 2.05 3.89 6.35
C ALA A 77 1.64 5.24 6.96
N TRP A 78 1.42 6.26 6.11
CA TRP A 78 0.91 7.57 6.56
C TRP A 78 -0.48 7.47 7.18
N THR A 79 -1.45 6.85 6.50
CA THR A 79 -2.83 6.79 6.99
C THR A 79 -2.95 5.98 8.29
N ARG A 80 -2.16 4.92 8.47
CA ARG A 80 -2.15 4.12 9.71
C ARG A 80 -1.59 4.92 10.89
N GLY A 81 -0.48 5.65 10.69
CA GLY A 81 0.05 6.55 11.72
C GLY A 81 -0.92 7.67 12.09
N LEU A 82 -1.53 8.31 11.08
CA LEU A 82 -2.52 9.37 11.28
C LEU A 82 -3.82 8.87 11.91
N ALA A 83 -4.30 7.67 11.54
CA ALA A 83 -5.49 7.06 12.14
C ALA A 83 -5.26 6.75 13.62
N HIS A 84 -4.05 6.31 13.99
CA HIS A 84 -3.71 6.13 15.40
C HIS A 84 -3.64 7.47 16.15
N ARG A 85 -3.04 8.50 15.56
CA ARG A 85 -3.06 9.87 16.12
C ARG A 85 -4.50 10.35 16.32
N ALA A 86 -5.37 10.15 15.33
CA ALA A 86 -6.79 10.49 15.40
C ALA A 86 -7.49 9.80 16.57
N LYS A 87 -7.20 8.52 16.80
CA LYS A 87 -7.72 7.77 17.96
C LYS A 87 -7.24 8.35 19.29
N LEU A 88 -5.96 8.68 19.41
CA LEU A 88 -5.40 9.24 20.65
C LEU A 88 -5.98 10.63 20.98
N ASP A 89 -6.30 11.42 19.95
CA ASP A 89 -6.83 12.78 20.10
C ASP A 89 -8.37 12.85 20.08
N ASN A 90 -9.05 11.72 19.87
CA ASN A 90 -10.48 11.69 19.60
C ASN A 90 -10.87 12.65 18.45
N ASN A 91 -10.11 12.61 17.35
CA ASN A 91 -10.28 13.47 16.18
C ASN A 91 -10.98 12.70 15.04
N PRO A 92 -12.32 12.77 14.93
CA PRO A 92 -13.07 12.03 13.93
C PRO A 92 -12.79 12.50 12.49
N ASP A 93 -12.44 13.78 12.28
CA ASP A 93 -12.20 14.32 10.95
C ASP A 93 -10.90 13.76 10.35
N LEU A 94 -9.86 13.64 11.18
CA LEU A 94 -8.62 12.97 10.76
C LEU A 94 -8.85 11.47 10.49
N ALA A 95 -9.70 10.80 11.29
CA ALA A 95 -10.05 9.40 11.06
C ALA A 95 -10.81 9.20 9.73
N LYS A 96 -11.74 10.11 9.40
CA LYS A 96 -12.45 10.14 8.12
C LYS A 96 -11.51 10.37 6.95
N TYR A 97 -10.59 11.33 7.07
CA TYR A 97 -9.57 11.60 6.06
C TYR A 97 -8.76 10.34 5.73
N CYS A 98 -8.26 9.64 6.75
CA CYS A 98 -7.47 8.42 6.57
C CYS A 98 -8.28 7.32 5.88
N THR A 99 -9.52 7.11 6.32
CA THR A 99 -10.41 6.10 5.74
C THR A 99 -10.73 6.41 4.27
N ALA A 100 -10.97 7.69 3.95
CA ALA A 100 -11.25 8.13 2.59
C ALA A 100 -10.04 7.95 1.66
N LEU A 101 -8.82 8.21 2.14
CA LEU A 101 -7.59 8.04 1.37
C LEU A 101 -7.26 6.56 1.14
N GLU A 102 -7.42 5.70 2.16
CA GLU A 102 -7.26 4.24 1.99
C GLU A 102 -8.28 3.70 0.98
N ALA A 103 -9.54 4.15 1.07
CA ALA A 103 -10.57 3.76 0.12
C ALA A 103 -10.27 4.27 -1.29
N ALA A 104 -9.72 5.48 -1.47
CA ALA A 104 -9.35 6.00 -2.78
C ALA A 104 -8.28 5.13 -3.47
N CYS A 105 -7.29 4.63 -2.71
CA CYS A 105 -6.28 3.72 -3.25
C CYS A 105 -6.91 2.42 -3.78
N THR A 106 -7.83 1.82 -3.01
CA THR A 106 -8.54 0.61 -3.41
C THR A 106 -9.43 0.86 -4.63
N ASP A 107 -10.23 1.93 -4.61
CA ASP A 107 -11.11 2.29 -5.72
C ASP A 107 -10.32 2.54 -7.02
N SER A 108 -9.17 3.23 -6.96
CA SER A 108 -8.34 3.44 -8.15
C SER A 108 -7.89 2.11 -8.75
N VAL A 109 -7.45 1.15 -7.92
CA VAL A 109 -7.08 -0.20 -8.37
C VAL A 109 -8.27 -0.96 -8.96
N ASP A 110 -9.42 -0.92 -8.29
CA ASP A 110 -10.66 -1.59 -8.75
C ASP A 110 -11.19 -0.99 -10.06
N ASN A 111 -10.96 0.30 -10.29
CA ASN A 111 -11.26 0.99 -11.55
C ASN A 111 -10.24 0.71 -12.66
N GLY A 112 -9.24 -0.14 -12.41
CA GLY A 112 -8.21 -0.53 -13.38
C GLY A 112 -7.04 0.44 -13.49
N HIS A 113 -6.99 1.50 -12.68
CA HIS A 113 -5.80 2.33 -12.54
C HIS A 113 -4.80 1.57 -11.67
N ILE A 114 -3.85 0.86 -12.29
CA ILE A 114 -2.93 -0.02 -11.58
C ILE A 114 -1.47 0.24 -11.96
N THR A 115 -0.55 -0.03 -11.05
CA THR A 115 0.90 -0.01 -11.32
C THR A 115 1.38 -1.31 -11.95
N LYS A 116 2.60 -1.31 -12.49
CA LYS A 116 3.16 -2.41 -13.29
C LYS A 116 3.26 -3.73 -12.53
N ASP A 117 3.52 -3.68 -11.23
CA ASP A 117 3.54 -4.86 -10.36
C ASP A 117 2.15 -5.52 -10.27
N LEU A 118 1.09 -4.73 -10.10
CA LEU A 118 -0.29 -5.23 -10.06
C LEU A 118 -0.74 -5.74 -11.42
N ALA A 119 -0.42 -5.03 -12.50
CA ALA A 119 -0.66 -5.52 -13.87
C ALA A 119 0.05 -6.86 -14.12
N GLY A 120 1.25 -7.04 -13.57
CA GLY A 120 1.99 -8.30 -13.60
C GLY A 120 1.30 -9.44 -12.86
N CYS A 121 0.57 -9.15 -11.78
CA CYS A 121 -0.21 -10.15 -11.03
C CYS A 121 -1.43 -10.63 -11.83
N ILE A 122 -2.07 -9.72 -12.59
CA ILE A 122 -3.28 -10.03 -13.37
C ILE A 122 -2.91 -10.76 -14.68
N HIS A 123 -1.90 -10.29 -15.39
CA HIS A 123 -1.61 -10.72 -16.77
C HIS A 123 -0.35 -11.58 -16.92
N GLY A 124 0.47 -11.69 -15.87
CA GLY A 124 1.81 -12.25 -15.94
C GLY A 124 2.82 -11.24 -16.48
N ILE A 125 3.96 -11.07 -15.80
CA ILE A 125 4.92 -9.97 -16.08
C ILE A 125 5.44 -9.93 -17.53
N SER A 126 5.53 -11.07 -18.21
CA SER A 126 5.95 -11.18 -19.61
C SER A 126 4.94 -10.62 -20.61
N ASN A 127 3.66 -10.54 -20.21
CA ASN A 127 2.56 -10.08 -21.05
C ASN A 127 2.20 -8.60 -20.80
N VAL A 128 2.78 -7.98 -19.76
CA VAL A 128 2.52 -6.58 -19.42
C VAL A 128 3.16 -5.66 -20.45
N LYS A 129 2.33 -4.84 -21.09
CA LYS A 129 2.73 -3.85 -22.10
C LYS A 129 2.46 -2.44 -21.60
N GLU A 130 3.10 -1.47 -22.25
CA GLU A 130 2.80 -0.06 -22.03
C GLU A 130 1.32 0.21 -22.30
N GLY A 131 0.68 1.02 -21.45
CA GLY A 131 -0.76 1.28 -21.49
C GLY A 131 -1.62 0.30 -20.68
N MET A 132 -1.05 -0.80 -20.16
CA MET A 132 -1.74 -1.71 -19.22
C MET A 132 -1.54 -1.32 -17.75
N PHE A 133 -0.70 -0.31 -17.49
CA PHE A 133 -0.38 0.18 -16.16
C PHE A 133 -0.07 1.68 -16.22
N LEU A 134 -0.11 2.33 -15.06
CA LEU A 134 0.26 3.72 -14.86
C LEU A 134 1.68 3.83 -14.28
N HIS A 135 2.39 4.90 -14.64
CA HIS A 135 3.60 5.27 -13.92
C HIS A 135 3.28 5.79 -12.52
N THR A 136 4.29 5.85 -11.66
CA THR A 136 4.13 6.22 -10.24
C THR A 136 3.34 7.52 -10.08
N GLU A 137 3.71 8.57 -10.82
CA GLU A 137 3.05 9.89 -10.75
C GLU A 137 1.60 9.83 -11.26
N ASP A 138 1.37 9.18 -12.40
CA ASP A 138 0.04 9.07 -13.00
C ASP A 138 -0.92 8.28 -12.08
N PHE A 139 -0.43 7.23 -11.42
CA PHE A 139 -1.20 6.49 -10.42
C PHE A 139 -1.51 7.35 -9.18
N MET A 140 -0.55 8.14 -8.69
CA MET A 140 -0.78 9.06 -7.58
C MET A 140 -1.82 10.14 -7.94
N SER A 141 -1.81 10.65 -9.17
CA SER A 141 -2.84 11.57 -9.66
C SER A 141 -4.22 10.92 -9.70
N ALA A 142 -4.33 9.67 -10.16
CA ALA A 142 -5.60 8.94 -10.15
C ALA A 142 -6.16 8.77 -8.72
N VAL A 143 -5.29 8.40 -7.76
CA VAL A 143 -5.67 8.31 -6.33
C VAL A 143 -6.11 9.66 -5.78
N GLU A 144 -5.42 10.76 -6.13
CA GLU A 144 -5.79 12.10 -5.71
C GLU A 144 -7.19 12.51 -6.22
N GLU A 145 -7.50 12.20 -7.48
CA GLU A 145 -8.82 12.47 -8.06
C GLU A 145 -9.93 11.70 -7.34
N ASP A 146 -9.72 10.41 -7.10
CA ASP A 146 -10.70 9.57 -6.38
C ASP A 146 -10.84 10.00 -4.92
N PHE A 147 -9.75 10.40 -4.29
CA PHE A 147 -9.75 10.96 -2.93
C PHE A 147 -10.54 12.26 -2.85
N LYS A 148 -10.34 13.20 -3.77
CA LYS A 148 -11.10 14.46 -3.83
C LYS A 148 -12.60 14.22 -4.00
N LYS A 149 -12.99 13.29 -4.89
CA LYS A 149 -14.40 12.90 -5.06
C LYS A 149 -14.98 12.38 -3.75
N LYS A 150 -14.29 11.47 -3.06
CA LYS A 150 -14.72 10.94 -1.75
C LYS A 150 -14.87 12.03 -0.70
N MET A 151 -13.85 12.87 -0.54
CA MET A 151 -13.88 13.96 0.44
C MET A 151 -14.99 14.98 0.16
N SER A 152 -15.35 15.22 -1.10
CA SER A 152 -16.47 16.11 -1.45
C SER A 152 -17.86 15.51 -1.14
N SER A 153 -17.94 14.20 -0.96
CA SER A 153 -19.18 13.46 -0.68
C SER A 153 -19.40 13.12 0.80
N LEU A 154 -18.44 13.45 1.67
CA LEU A 154 -18.45 13.23 3.12
C LEU A 154 -18.92 14.47 3.89
#